data_AF-A0A7W1T6J5-F1
#
_entry.id   AF-A0A7W1T6J5-F1
#
_cell.length_a   1.000
_cell.length_b   1.000
_cell.length_c   1.000
_cell.angle_alpha   90.00
_cell.angle_beta   90.00
_cell.angle_gamma   90.00
#
_symmetry.space_group_name_H-M   'P 1'
#
loop_
_entity.id
_entity.type
_entity.pdbx_description
1 polymer ?
#
loop_
_entity_poly.entity_id
_entity_poly.type
_entity_poly.pdbx_seq_one_letter_code
_entity_poly.pdbx_strand_id
1 'polypeptide(L)'
;MNIIIALVAGLVAFAVGALWYTVLFGKVWMKAVGMTEETVQKGSPATPMIVTLVVEMAVAVLVSFILIHLDLDIYLGGLLVASIAILSAIKNYMFEMKPFKLILINESYKLVTIMIMTVSVAIFS
;
A
#
# COMPACT_ATOMS: atom_id res chain seq x y z
N MET A 1 -3.35 -16.44 14.49
CA MET A 1 -3.68 -15.42 13.46
C MET A 1 -5.17 -15.10 13.53
N ASN A 2 -5.53 -13.84 13.80
CA ASN A 2 -6.92 -13.40 13.77
C ASN A 2 -7.25 -12.78 12.41
N ILE A 3 -7.95 -13.52 11.56
CA ILE A 3 -8.24 -13.11 10.16
C ILE A 3 -9.07 -11.83 10.11
N ILE A 4 -10.04 -11.66 11.02
CA ILE A 4 -10.89 -10.46 11.04
C ILE A 4 -10.03 -9.21 11.21
N ILE A 5 -8.99 -9.30 12.04
CA ILE A 5 -8.13 -8.18 12.39
C ILE A 5 -7.18 -7.84 11.24
N ALA A 6 -6.64 -8.86 10.57
CA ALA A 6 -5.88 -8.66 9.34
C ALA A 6 -6.74 -7.95 8.26
N LEU A 7 -8.01 -8.34 8.10
CA LEU A 7 -8.93 -7.69 7.17
C LEU A 7 -9.21 -6.23 7.56
N VAL A 8 -9.39 -5.94 8.85
CA VAL A 8 -9.53 -4.56 9.36
C VAL A 8 -8.27 -3.75 9.07
N ALA A 9 -7.08 -4.33 9.24
CA ALA A 9 -5.83 -3.65 8.91
C ALA A 9 -5.72 -3.32 7.41
N GLY A 10 -6.16 -4.23 6.53
CA GLY A 10 -6.27 -3.97 5.10
C GLY A 10 -7.26 -2.85 4.76
N LEU A 11 -8.39 -2.77 5.47
CA LEU A 11 -9.35 -1.68 5.34
C LEU A 11 -8.73 -0.33 5.76
N VAL A 12 -7.96 -0.31 6.86
CA VAL A 12 -7.24 0.90 7.30
C VAL A 12 -6.19 1.31 6.26
N ALA A 13 -5.42 0.36 5.71
CA ALA A 13 -4.46 0.63 4.65
C ALA A 13 -5.14 1.24 3.40
N PHE A 14 -6.28 0.70 2.98
CA PHE A 14 -7.08 1.26 1.90
C PHE A 14 -7.53 2.71 2.19
N ALA A 15 -8.00 2.99 3.42
CA ALA A 15 -8.38 4.34 3.83
C ALA A 15 -7.19 5.31 3.84
N VAL A 16 -6.00 4.83 4.23
CA VAL A 16 -4.75 5.60 4.10
C VAL A 16 -4.48 5.91 2.64
N GLY A 17 -4.75 4.98 1.71
CA GLY A 17 -4.63 5.23 0.27
C GLY A 17 -5.50 6.39 -0.19
N ALA A 18 -6.75 6.43 0.24
CA ALA A 18 -7.65 7.55 -0.05
C ALA A 18 -7.05 8.88 0.46
N LEU A 19 -6.56 8.93 1.70
CA LEU A 19 -5.91 10.12 2.26
C LEU A 19 -4.62 10.50 1.50
N TRP A 20 -3.81 9.52 1.13
CA TRP A 20 -2.50 9.69 0.50
C TRP A 20 -2.61 10.28 -0.91
N TYR A 21 -3.47 9.69 -1.75
CA TYR A 21 -3.62 10.06 -3.15
C TYR A 21 -4.65 11.17 -3.40
N THR A 22 -5.28 11.71 -2.35
CA THR A 22 -6.16 12.88 -2.47
C THR A 22 -5.61 14.09 -1.71
N VAL A 23 -5.54 14.01 -0.38
CA VAL A 23 -5.23 15.16 0.49
C VAL A 23 -3.72 15.42 0.56
N LEU A 24 -2.92 14.38 0.78
CA LEU A 24 -1.48 14.56 1.05
C LEU A 24 -0.68 14.80 -0.23
N PHE A 25 -0.83 13.91 -1.22
CA PHE A 25 0.01 13.90 -2.42
C PHE A 25 -0.76 13.93 -3.73
N GLY A 26 -2.10 14.07 -3.71
CA GLY A 26 -2.95 13.90 -4.88
C GLY A 26 -2.56 14.77 -6.07
N LYS A 27 -2.34 16.08 -5.88
CA LYS A 27 -1.92 16.99 -6.96
C LYS A 27 -0.56 16.62 -7.57
N VAL A 28 0.39 16.21 -6.73
CA VAL A 28 1.74 15.84 -7.18
C VAL A 28 1.71 14.50 -7.91
N TRP A 29 0.95 13.53 -7.38
CA TRP A 29 0.74 12.22 -7.98
C TRP A 29 0.07 12.35 -9.35
N MET A 30 -1.07 13.06 -9.46
CA MET A 30 -1.78 13.27 -10.73
C MET A 30 -0.86 13.86 -11.81
N LYS A 31 -0.09 14.89 -11.46
CA LYS A 31 0.89 15.49 -12.37
C LYS A 31 1.97 14.49 -12.79
N ALA A 32 2.44 13.63 -11.88
CA ALA A 32 3.49 12.66 -12.16
C ALA A 32 3.01 11.48 -13.03
N VAL A 33 1.73 11.13 -12.96
CA VAL A 33 1.11 10.12 -13.84
C VAL A 33 0.49 10.72 -15.13
N GLY A 34 0.58 12.04 -15.32
CA GLY A 34 0.04 12.73 -16.49
C GLY A 34 -1.50 12.80 -16.53
N MET A 35 -2.16 12.64 -15.39
CA MET A 35 -3.62 12.75 -15.28
C MET A 35 -4.05 14.18 -14.99
N THR A 36 -5.16 14.60 -15.61
CA THR A 36 -5.85 15.85 -15.31
C THR A 36 -7.09 15.56 -14.47
N GLU A 37 -7.60 16.58 -13.75
CA GLU A 37 -8.85 16.45 -12.98
C GLU A 37 -10.03 16.05 -13.88
N GLU A 38 -10.05 16.51 -15.13
CA GLU A 38 -11.07 16.16 -16.12
C GLU A 38 -11.03 14.66 -16.47
N THR A 39 -9.84 14.08 -16.63
CA THR A 39 -9.68 12.63 -16.89
C THR A 39 -10.14 11.79 -15.71
N VAL A 40 -9.88 12.25 -14.48
CA VAL A 40 -10.32 11.55 -13.26
C VAL A 40 -11.85 11.58 -13.12
N GLN A 41 -12.48 12.72 -13.41
CA GLN A 41 -13.95 12.88 -13.32
C GLN A 41 -14.71 12.09 -14.39
N LYS A 42 -14.10 11.88 -15.56
CA LYS A 42 -14.70 11.07 -16.65
C LYS A 42 -14.57 9.57 -16.45
N GLY A 43 -13.67 9.12 -15.56
CA GLY A 43 -13.48 7.70 -15.25
C GLY A 43 -14.45 7.20 -14.17
N SER A 44 -14.83 5.92 -14.25
CA SER A 44 -15.51 5.26 -13.12
C SER A 44 -14.46 4.81 -12.08
N PRO A 45 -14.50 5.33 -10.84
CA PRO A 45 -13.55 4.93 -9.81
C PRO A 45 -13.88 3.58 -9.17
N ALA A 46 -15.05 3.00 -9.46
CA ALA A 46 -15.57 1.83 -8.75
C ALA A 46 -14.64 0.61 -8.88
N THR A 47 -14.21 0.27 -10.11
CA THR A 47 -13.36 -0.90 -10.35
C THR A 47 -12.00 -0.78 -9.66
N PRO A 48 -11.22 0.33 -9.84
CA PRO A 48 -9.98 0.51 -9.11
C PRO A 48 -10.17 0.45 -7.58
N MET A 49 -11.20 1.10 -7.04
CA MET A 49 -11.42 1.12 -5.58
C MET A 49 -11.70 -0.27 -5.01
N ILE A 50 -12.59 -1.05 -5.64
CA ILE A 50 -12.93 -2.40 -5.18
C ILE A 50 -11.72 -3.32 -5.27
N VAL A 51 -11.00 -3.27 -6.40
CA VAL A 51 -9.79 -4.09 -6.60
C VAL A 51 -8.73 -3.72 -5.55
N THR A 52 -8.46 -2.44 -5.34
CA THR A 52 -7.49 -2.00 -4.34
C THR A 52 -7.88 -2.45 -2.93
N LEU A 53 -9.15 -2.30 -2.53
CA LEU A 53 -9.63 -2.77 -1.22
C LEU A 53 -9.36 -4.26 -1.01
N VAL A 54 -9.71 -5.09 -1.99
CA VAL A 54 -9.50 -6.55 -1.92
C VAL A 54 -8.01 -6.89 -1.87
N VAL A 55 -7.18 -6.20 -2.67
CA VAL A 55 -5.73 -6.40 -2.68
C VAL A 55 -5.12 -6.02 -1.33
N GLU A 56 -5.47 -4.86 -0.75
CA GLU A 56 -4.96 -4.44 0.55
C GLU A 56 -5.34 -5.41 1.67
N MET A 57 -6.56 -5.95 1.64
CA MET A 57 -7.00 -7.01 2.57
C MET A 57 -6.20 -8.31 2.39
N ALA A 58 -5.97 -8.74 1.15
CA ALA A 58 -5.17 -9.93 0.87
C ALA A 58 -3.71 -9.75 1.32
N VAL A 59 -3.11 -8.58 1.06
CA VAL A 59 -1.76 -8.25 1.52
C VAL A 59 -1.70 -8.25 3.05
N ALA A 60 -2.68 -7.67 3.75
CA ALA A 60 -2.69 -7.67 5.21
C ALA A 60 -2.74 -9.08 5.81
N VAL A 61 -3.52 -9.99 5.20
CA VAL A 61 -3.55 -11.41 5.59
C VAL A 61 -2.19 -12.08 5.35
N LEU A 62 -1.55 -11.84 4.20
CA LEU A 62 -0.24 -12.41 3.88
C LEU A 62 0.87 -11.87 4.79
N VAL A 63 0.87 -10.57 5.07
CA VAL A 63 1.79 -9.93 6.02
C VAL A 63 1.65 -10.59 7.39
N SER A 64 0.41 -10.71 7.89
CA SER A 64 0.14 -11.36 9.19
C SER A 64 0.59 -12.82 9.20
N PHE A 65 0.33 -13.55 8.11
CA PHE A 65 0.76 -14.94 7.96
C PHE A 65 2.28 -15.08 8.02
N ILE A 66 3.01 -14.24 7.27
CA ILE A 66 4.48 -14.24 7.22
C ILE A 66 5.06 -13.96 8.61
N LEU A 67 4.60 -12.91 9.29
CA LEU A 67 5.14 -12.53 10.60
C LEU A 67 4.95 -13.64 11.64
N ILE A 68 3.75 -14.24 11.70
CA ILE A 68 3.43 -15.27 12.69
C ILE A 68 4.20 -16.58 12.42
N HIS A 69 4.27 -17.04 11.18
CA HIS A 69 4.85 -18.35 10.87
C HIS A 69 6.38 -18.34 10.79
N LEU A 70 6.98 -17.17 10.58
CA LEU A 70 8.43 -16.98 10.58
C LEU A 70 8.96 -16.38 11.89
N ASP A 71 8.10 -16.19 12.89
CA ASP A 71 8.44 -15.61 14.20
C ASP A 71 9.21 -14.27 14.06
N LEU A 72 8.71 -13.39 13.20
CA LEU A 72 9.32 -12.09 12.94
C LEU A 72 8.72 -11.01 13.84
N ASP A 73 9.59 -10.21 14.45
CA ASP A 73 9.20 -8.97 15.12
C ASP A 73 8.44 -8.03 14.17
N ILE A 74 7.49 -7.25 14.71
CA ILE A 74 6.63 -6.36 13.95
C ILE A 74 7.39 -5.26 13.20
N TYR A 75 8.53 -4.79 13.72
CA TYR A 75 9.33 -3.75 13.08
C TYR A 75 10.23 -4.37 12.00
N LEU A 76 10.99 -5.41 12.35
CA LEU A 76 11.87 -6.09 11.41
C LEU A 76 11.09 -6.77 10.28
N GLY A 77 10.05 -7.51 10.60
CA GLY A 77 9.17 -8.17 9.63
C GLY A 77 8.52 -7.16 8.68
N GLY A 78 8.01 -6.06 9.21
CA GLY A 78 7.43 -4.98 8.40
C GLY A 78 8.44 -4.36 7.44
N LEU A 79 9.64 -4.03 7.94
CA LEU A 79 10.70 -3.47 7.11
C LEU A 79 11.16 -4.46 6.03
N LEU A 80 11.28 -5.75 6.34
CA LEU A 80 11.66 -6.77 5.37
C LEU A 80 10.61 -6.93 4.26
N VAL A 81 9.33 -7.09 4.62
CA VAL A 81 8.26 -7.25 3.61
C VAL A 81 8.13 -5.98 2.75
N ALA A 82 8.18 -4.80 3.37
CA ALA A 82 8.15 -3.55 2.63
C ALA A 82 9.36 -3.40 1.71
N SER A 83 10.56 -3.69 2.19
CA SER A 83 11.79 -3.58 1.38
C SER A 83 11.74 -4.51 0.16
N ILE A 84 11.31 -5.76 0.33
CA ILE A 84 11.16 -6.70 -0.79
C ILE A 84 10.17 -6.15 -1.83
N ALA A 85 8.99 -5.69 -1.38
CA ALA A 85 7.95 -5.17 -2.26
C ALA A 85 8.37 -3.87 -2.98
N ILE A 86 9.12 -3.01 -2.29
CA ILE A 86 9.62 -1.73 -2.82
C ILE A 86 10.74 -1.97 -3.83
N LEU A 87 11.76 -2.75 -3.47
CA LEU A 87 12.90 -3.04 -4.36
C LEU A 87 12.45 -3.77 -5.63
N SER A 88 11.47 -4.68 -5.51
CA SER A 88 10.87 -5.34 -6.67
C SER A 88 10.21 -4.35 -7.63
N ALA A 89 9.50 -3.34 -7.09
CA ALA A 89 8.82 -2.32 -7.89
C ALA A 89 9.78 -1.27 -8.49
N ILE A 90 10.81 -0.85 -7.75
CA ILE A 90 11.80 0.16 -8.21
C ILE A 90 12.43 -0.27 -9.53
N LYS A 91 12.82 -1.55 -9.65
CA LYS A 91 13.38 -2.08 -10.89
C LYS A 91 12.46 -1.81 -12.09
N ASN A 92 11.17 -2.10 -11.96
CA ASN A 92 10.19 -1.89 -13.03
C ASN A 92 10.04 -0.40 -13.35
N TYR A 93 9.94 0.46 -12.33
CA TYR A 93 9.87 1.91 -12.53
C TYR A 93 11.06 2.50 -13.27
N MET A 94 12.27 1.96 -13.06
CA MET A 94 13.45 2.39 -13.80
C MET A 94 13.36 2.04 -15.28
N PHE A 95 12.93 0.82 -15.62
CA PHE A 95 12.72 0.42 -17.02
C PHE A 95 11.57 1.18 -17.69
N GLU A 96 10.54 1.53 -16.93
CA GLU A 96 9.41 2.34 -17.39
C GLU A 96 9.69 3.84 -17.46
N MET A 97 10.90 4.28 -17.08
CA MET A 97 11.31 5.69 -17.05
C MET A 97 10.35 6.58 -16.24
N LYS A 98 9.79 6.05 -15.16
CA LYS A 98 8.86 6.81 -14.31
C LYS A 98 9.61 7.88 -13.52
N PRO A 99 8.98 9.06 -13.29
CA PRO A 99 9.62 10.14 -12.56
C PRO A 99 9.86 9.75 -11.10
N PHE A 100 11.01 10.13 -10.55
CA PHE A 100 11.40 9.83 -9.16
C PHE A 100 10.33 10.23 -8.13
N LYS A 101 9.63 11.35 -8.35
CA LYS A 101 8.53 11.79 -7.48
C LYS A 101 7.38 10.78 -7.41
N LEU A 102 7.06 10.10 -8.51
CA LEU A 102 6.02 9.06 -8.53
C LEU A 102 6.45 7.86 -7.69
N ILE A 103 7.70 7.44 -7.86
CA ILE A 103 8.27 6.31 -7.10
C ILE A 103 8.22 6.63 -5.61
N LEU A 104 8.67 7.82 -5.22
CA LEU A 104 8.66 8.22 -3.81
C LEU A 104 7.25 8.22 -3.22
N ILE A 105 6.25 8.75 -3.94
CA ILE A 105 4.86 8.78 -3.46
C ILE A 105 4.31 7.35 -3.30
N ASN A 106 4.46 6.50 -4.32
CA ASN A 106 3.87 5.17 -4.33
C ASN A 106 4.56 4.21 -3.34
N GLU A 107 5.88 4.28 -3.28
CA GLU A 107 6.66 3.35 -2.47
C GLU A 107 6.71 3.76 -0.99
N SER A 108 6.60 5.05 -0.67
CA SER A 108 6.39 5.49 0.72
C SER A 108 4.99 5.14 1.24
N TYR A 109 3.95 5.24 0.40
CA TYR A 109 2.61 4.74 0.72
C TYR A 109 2.67 3.26 1.11
N LYS A 110 3.31 2.44 0.26
CA LYS A 110 3.45 1.00 0.46
C LYS A 110 4.20 0.66 1.75
N LEU A 111 5.26 1.40 2.06
CA LEU A 111 5.97 1.27 3.34
C LEU A 111 5.03 1.52 4.52
N VAL A 112 4.30 2.65 4.50
CA VAL A 112 3.39 3.03 5.59
C VAL A 112 2.28 2.00 5.77
N THR A 113 1.64 1.54 4.70
CA THR A 113 0.55 0.56 4.81
C THR A 113 1.02 -0.78 5.33
N ILE A 114 2.18 -1.28 4.87
CA ILE A 114 2.76 -2.53 5.40
C ILE A 114 3.08 -2.39 6.90
N MET A 115 3.63 -1.25 7.34
CA MET A 115 3.89 -1.01 8.77
C MET A 115 2.60 -0.97 9.59
N ILE A 116 1.52 -0.40 9.06
CA ILE A 116 0.19 -0.45 9.72
C ILE A 116 -0.31 -1.89 9.82
N MET A 117 -0.13 -2.70 8.77
CA MET A 117 -0.53 -4.10 8.77
C MET A 117 0.27 -4.92 9.79
N THR A 118 1.57 -4.66 9.97
CA THR A 118 2.37 -5.41 10.96
C THR A 118 1.95 -5.11 12.40
N VAL A 119 1.57 -3.87 12.69
CA VAL A 119 1.03 -3.48 14.00
C VAL A 119 -0.25 -4.27 14.35
N SER A 120 -1.06 -4.65 13.36
CA SER A 120 -2.26 -5.46 13.61
C SER A 120 -1.96 -6.83 14.21
N VAL A 121 -0.75 -7.37 13.98
CA VAL A 121 -0.27 -8.60 14.61
C VAL A 121 -0.06 -8.39 16.10
N ALA A 122 0.60 -7.30 16.51
CA ALA A 122 0.89 -7.04 17.93
C ALA A 122 -0.33 -6.70 18.79
N ILE A 123 -1.35 -6.06 18.23
CA ILE A 123 -2.49 -5.60 19.04
C ILE A 123 -3.40 -6.77 19.44
N PHE A 124 -3.36 -7.90 18.71
CA PHE A 124 -4.37 -8.96 18.88
C PHE A 124 -3.95 -10.39 18.52
N SER A 125 -2.64 -10.71 18.57
CA SER A 125 -2.10 -12.08 18.49
C SER A 125 -2.22 -12.84 19.80
#